data_AF-U6D9U6-F1
#
_entry.id   AF-U6D9U6-F1
#
_cell.length_a   1.000
_cell.length_b   1.000
_cell.length_c   1.000
_cell.angle_alpha   90.00
_cell.angle_beta   90.00
_cell.angle_gamma   90.00
#
_symmetry.space_group_name_H-M   'P 1'
#
loop_
_entity.id
_entity.type
_entity.pdbx_description
1 polymer ?
#
loop_
_entity_poly.entity_id
_entity_poly.type
_entity_poly.pdbx_seq_one_letter_code
_entity_poly.pdbx_strand_id
1 'polypeptide(L)'
;GAVASVTFDDFHKNSARIIRTAVFGFETLETKGPEGRALPQPRDWAVFPQNGLVVSSVDVQSVEPVDQRTRDALQRSVQLAIEITTNSQEAAAKHEAQRLEQEARGRLERQKILDQSEAEKARRELLELEALSTAVESTGTAKAEAESRAEALRIEGEGSVLQAKLKAEALAIETEAELQRVQKVRELELAYARSQLELEVSKAQQLAEVEVNKFKQMTEALGPSTIRDLAVAGPEMQVKLLQSLGLKSALITDGSTPINLFNTALGLLGVGSEGQPQAQKAAGMPGPTEGLL
;
A
#
# COMPACT_ATOMS: atom_id res chain seq x y z
N GLY A 1 30.75 -76.18 -81.90
CA GLY A 1 32.10 -75.62 -81.67
C GLY A 1 32.18 -75.04 -80.27
N ALA A 2 33.36 -75.00 -79.65
CA ALA A 2 33.56 -74.61 -78.25
C ALA A 2 33.06 -73.19 -77.89
N VAL A 3 32.93 -72.30 -78.88
CA VAL A 3 32.39 -70.94 -78.69
C VAL A 3 30.87 -70.95 -78.47
N ALA A 4 30.13 -71.94 -79.00
CA ALA A 4 28.69 -72.03 -78.83
C ALA A 4 28.26 -72.54 -77.43
N SER A 5 29.21 -73.09 -76.66
CA SER A 5 28.97 -73.58 -75.29
C SER A 5 29.25 -72.54 -74.20
N VAL A 6 29.71 -71.34 -74.56
CA VAL A 6 29.99 -70.23 -73.63
C VAL A 6 29.01 -69.09 -73.85
N THR A 7 28.75 -68.30 -72.81
CA THR A 7 27.91 -67.11 -72.93
C THR A 7 28.64 -65.99 -73.68
N PHE A 8 27.89 -65.08 -74.29
CA PHE A 8 28.46 -63.95 -75.03
C PHE A 8 29.37 -63.08 -74.15
N ASP A 9 28.95 -62.73 -72.93
CA ASP A 9 29.73 -61.87 -72.03
C ASP A 9 31.05 -62.53 -71.59
N ASP A 10 30.99 -63.83 -71.25
CA ASP A 10 32.20 -64.58 -70.89
C ASP A 10 33.14 -64.73 -72.09
N PHE A 11 32.61 -64.98 -73.29
CA PHE A 11 33.40 -64.99 -74.51
C PHE A 11 34.00 -63.62 -74.83
N HIS A 12 33.27 -62.52 -74.64
CA HIS A 12 33.75 -61.17 -74.91
C HIS A 12 34.91 -60.78 -73.99
N LYS A 13 34.84 -61.15 -72.70
CA LYS A 13 35.89 -60.89 -71.70
C LYS A 13 37.09 -61.82 -71.82
N ASN A 14 36.86 -63.08 -72.22
CA ASN A 14 37.87 -64.15 -72.19
C ASN A 14 38.16 -64.79 -73.57
N SER A 15 37.89 -64.09 -74.67
CA SER A 15 37.95 -64.60 -76.05
C SER A 15 39.29 -65.25 -76.40
N ALA A 16 40.40 -64.57 -76.11
CA ALA A 16 41.75 -65.07 -76.39
C ALA A 16 42.03 -66.41 -75.71
N ARG A 17 41.58 -66.58 -74.46
CA ARG A 17 41.74 -67.81 -73.70
C ARG A 17 40.86 -68.92 -74.27
N ILE A 18 39.59 -68.64 -74.52
CA ILE A 18 38.61 -69.64 -74.99
C ILE A 18 38.99 -70.18 -76.38
N ILE A 19 39.42 -69.32 -77.30
CA ILE A 19 39.85 -69.74 -78.65
C ILE A 19 41.15 -70.55 -78.59
N ARG A 20 42.13 -70.12 -77.80
CA ARG A 20 43.40 -70.87 -77.62
C ARG A 20 43.14 -72.27 -77.08
N THR A 21 42.30 -72.38 -76.05
CA THR A 21 41.91 -73.67 -75.47
C THR A 21 41.14 -74.54 -76.46
N ALA A 22 40.28 -73.95 -77.30
CA ALA A 22 39.52 -74.69 -78.30
C ALA A 22 40.37 -75.24 -79.46
N VAL A 23 41.44 -74.54 -79.85
CA VAL A 23 42.32 -74.93 -80.97
C VAL A 23 43.39 -75.94 -80.56
N PHE A 24 44.08 -75.68 -79.46
CA PHE A 24 45.16 -76.57 -79.00
C PHE A 24 44.67 -77.72 -78.13
N GLY A 25 43.42 -77.63 -77.65
CA GLY A 25 42.88 -78.56 -76.69
C GLY A 25 43.59 -78.45 -75.35
N PHE A 26 43.27 -79.40 -74.49
CA PHE A 26 43.85 -79.51 -73.17
C PHE A 26 45.06 -80.43 -73.18
N GLU A 27 46.04 -80.15 -72.34
CA GLU A 27 47.13 -81.07 -72.10
C GLU A 27 46.56 -82.35 -71.45
N THR A 28 46.72 -83.47 -72.15
CA THR A 28 46.39 -84.78 -71.60
C THR A 28 47.40 -85.09 -70.49
N LEU A 29 47.04 -84.75 -69.25
CA LEU A 29 47.72 -85.30 -68.08
C LEU A 29 47.45 -86.82 -68.04
N GLU A 30 48.31 -87.60 -68.70
CA GLU A 30 48.48 -89.03 -68.42
C GLU A 30 49.34 -89.29 -67.16
N THR A 31 49.49 -88.30 -66.29
CA THR A 31 50.08 -88.49 -64.96
C THR A 31 49.00 -88.41 -63.89
N LYS A 32 48.52 -89.60 -63.50
CA LYS A 32 47.82 -89.83 -62.22
C LYS A 32 48.71 -89.36 -61.07
N GLY A 33 48.31 -88.29 -60.40
CA GLY A 33 48.69 -87.95 -59.02
C GLY A 33 47.42 -87.81 -58.18
N PRO A 34 47.44 -88.22 -56.89
CA PRO A 34 46.26 -88.26 -56.05
C PRO A 34 45.87 -86.84 -55.63
N GLU A 35 44.57 -86.57 -55.63
CA GLU A 35 43.92 -85.37 -55.07
C GLU A 35 43.68 -84.18 -56.03
N GLY A 36 42.44 -84.08 -56.49
CA GLY A 36 41.71 -82.80 -56.51
C GLY A 36 41.93 -81.85 -57.69
N ARG A 37 41.21 -82.09 -58.80
CA ARG A 37 40.84 -81.11 -59.86
C ARG A 37 41.90 -80.04 -60.20
N ALA A 38 42.91 -80.44 -60.96
CA ALA A 38 43.68 -79.49 -61.76
C ALA A 38 42.85 -79.07 -62.98
N LEU A 39 42.65 -77.77 -63.18
CA LEU A 39 42.11 -77.24 -64.44
C LEU A 39 43.10 -77.64 -65.55
N PRO A 40 42.65 -78.35 -66.59
CA PRO A 40 43.54 -78.77 -67.65
C PRO A 40 44.15 -77.53 -68.33
N GLN A 41 45.49 -77.48 -68.41
CA GLN A 41 46.18 -76.37 -69.07
C GLN A 41 46.01 -76.50 -70.59
N PRO A 42 45.81 -75.39 -71.32
CA PRO A 42 45.78 -75.43 -72.78
C PRO A 42 47.16 -75.85 -73.30
N ARG A 43 47.20 -76.70 -74.32
CA ARG A 43 48.46 -76.98 -75.03
C ARG A 43 48.92 -75.72 -75.78
N ASP A 44 50.23 -75.60 -76.01
CA ASP A 44 50.80 -74.45 -76.71
C ASP A 44 50.88 -74.64 -78.24
N TRP A 45 50.83 -75.87 -78.73
CA TRP A 45 50.94 -76.18 -80.15
C TRP A 45 50.04 -77.33 -80.59
N ALA A 46 49.60 -77.30 -81.85
CA ALA A 46 48.86 -78.37 -82.50
C ALA A 46 49.65 -78.91 -83.70
N VAL A 47 49.78 -80.25 -83.80
CA VAL A 47 50.43 -80.93 -84.93
C VAL A 47 49.41 -81.73 -85.72
N PHE A 48 49.44 -81.55 -87.05
CA PHE A 48 48.69 -82.35 -88.00
C PHE A 48 49.57 -83.48 -88.56
N PRO A 49 49.36 -84.74 -88.14
CA PRO A 49 50.27 -85.84 -88.44
C PRO A 49 50.25 -86.26 -89.92
N GLN A 50 49.23 -85.88 -90.69
CA GLN A 50 49.08 -86.29 -92.09
C GLN A 50 50.00 -85.51 -93.06
N ASN A 51 50.38 -84.28 -92.70
CA ASN A 51 51.17 -83.40 -93.55
C ASN A 51 52.31 -82.69 -92.78
N GLY A 52 52.46 -82.95 -91.48
CA GLY A 52 53.50 -82.36 -90.64
C GLY A 52 53.30 -80.87 -90.31
N LEU A 53 52.12 -80.29 -90.57
CA LEU A 53 51.84 -78.89 -90.25
C LEU A 53 51.79 -78.69 -88.73
N VAL A 54 52.59 -77.75 -88.21
CA VAL A 54 52.60 -77.36 -86.80
C VAL A 54 52.01 -75.97 -86.67
N VAL A 55 50.97 -75.82 -85.85
CA VAL A 55 50.41 -74.52 -85.45
C VAL A 55 50.96 -74.18 -84.08
N SER A 56 51.78 -73.13 -83.99
CA SER A 56 52.49 -72.72 -82.77
C SER A 56 51.78 -71.66 -81.93
N SER A 57 50.89 -70.88 -82.54
CA SER A 57 50.12 -69.85 -81.85
C SER A 57 48.85 -69.53 -82.64
N VAL A 58 47.84 -69.02 -81.94
CA VAL A 58 46.62 -68.49 -82.53
C VAL A 58 46.41 -67.08 -81.99
N ASP A 59 46.49 -66.11 -82.89
CA ASP A 59 46.31 -64.70 -82.56
C ASP A 59 44.89 -64.26 -82.95
N VAL A 60 44.10 -63.91 -81.93
CA VAL A 60 42.76 -63.35 -82.13
C VAL A 60 42.92 -61.86 -82.39
N GLN A 61 42.88 -61.46 -83.67
CA GLN A 61 43.14 -60.08 -84.07
C GLN A 61 41.93 -59.16 -83.88
N SER A 62 40.73 -59.64 -84.19
CA SER A 62 39.49 -58.87 -84.03
C SER A 62 38.32 -59.81 -83.71
N VAL A 63 37.45 -59.37 -82.81
CA VAL A 63 36.20 -60.06 -82.46
C VAL A 63 35.09 -59.02 -82.53
N GLU A 64 34.34 -59.04 -83.61
CA GLU A 64 33.21 -58.14 -83.83
C GLU A 64 31.88 -58.90 -83.90
N PRO A 65 30.81 -58.40 -83.26
CA PRO A 65 29.48 -58.90 -83.49
C PRO A 65 29.09 -58.71 -84.97
N VAL A 66 28.56 -59.77 -85.57
CA VAL A 66 28.09 -59.77 -86.97
C VAL A 66 26.78 -58.99 -87.12
N ASP A 67 25.92 -59.02 -86.09
CA ASP A 67 24.64 -58.30 -86.10
C ASP A 67 24.80 -56.85 -85.61
N GLN A 68 24.38 -55.91 -86.45
CA GLN A 68 24.42 -54.47 -86.17
C GLN A 68 23.62 -54.13 -84.90
N ARG A 69 22.48 -54.79 -84.66
CA ARG A 69 21.68 -54.54 -83.45
C ARG A 69 22.43 -54.89 -82.16
N THR A 70 23.26 -55.93 -82.22
CA THR A 70 24.09 -56.35 -81.09
C THR A 70 25.23 -55.37 -80.84
N ARG A 71 25.84 -54.82 -81.91
CA ARG A 71 26.85 -53.76 -81.81
C ARG A 71 26.29 -52.50 -81.16
N ASP A 72 25.13 -52.04 -81.61
CA ASP A 72 24.47 -50.85 -81.05
C ASP A 72 24.05 -51.05 -79.59
N ALA A 73 23.63 -52.27 -79.21
CA ALA A 73 23.30 -52.60 -77.83
C ALA A 73 24.53 -52.55 -76.90
N LEU A 74 25.68 -53.04 -77.37
CA LEU A 74 26.94 -52.95 -76.62
C LEU A 74 27.41 -51.51 -76.46
N GLN A 75 27.30 -50.69 -77.52
CA GLN A 75 27.63 -49.26 -77.44
C GLN A 75 26.76 -48.53 -76.40
N ARG A 76 25.45 -48.82 -76.36
CA ARG A 76 24.55 -48.32 -75.31
C ARG A 76 24.97 -48.80 -73.92
N SER A 77 25.37 -50.06 -73.78
CA SER A 77 25.86 -50.59 -72.50
C SER A 77 27.12 -49.88 -72.00
N VAL A 78 28.06 -49.55 -72.90
CA VAL A 78 29.27 -48.79 -72.55
C VAL A 78 28.91 -47.35 -72.14
N GLN A 79 28.01 -46.70 -72.87
CA GLN A 79 27.53 -45.37 -72.51
C GLN A 79 26.89 -45.35 -71.12
N LEU A 80 26.02 -46.32 -70.82
CA LEU A 80 25.41 -46.46 -69.50
C LEU A 80 26.45 -46.73 -68.40
N ALA A 81 27.50 -47.52 -68.68
CA ALA A 81 28.57 -47.74 -67.72
C ALA A 81 29.33 -46.45 -67.38
N ILE A 82 29.60 -45.60 -68.39
CA ILE A 82 30.20 -44.27 -68.17
C ILE A 82 29.25 -43.38 -67.37
N GLU A 83 27.96 -43.37 -67.71
CA GLU A 83 26.96 -42.60 -66.99
C GLU A 83 26.85 -43.04 -65.52
N ILE A 84 26.88 -44.35 -65.24
CA ILE A 84 26.88 -44.88 -63.87
C ILE A 84 28.14 -44.42 -63.11
N THR A 85 29.32 -44.46 -63.72
CA THR A 85 30.55 -44.03 -63.03
C THR A 85 30.56 -42.51 -62.81
N THR A 86 30.08 -41.71 -63.77
CA THR A 86 29.91 -40.26 -63.61
C THR A 86 28.90 -39.93 -62.52
N ASN A 87 27.72 -40.55 -62.54
CA ASN A 87 26.68 -40.34 -61.52
C ASN A 87 27.17 -40.77 -60.13
N SER A 88 27.94 -41.86 -60.04
CA SER A 88 28.55 -42.30 -58.79
C SER A 88 29.58 -41.29 -58.26
N GLN A 89 30.39 -40.69 -59.12
CA GLN A 89 31.34 -39.65 -58.72
C GLN A 89 30.64 -38.37 -58.30
N GLU A 90 29.60 -37.95 -59.03
CA GLU A 90 28.79 -36.79 -58.69
C GLU A 90 28.10 -36.98 -57.34
N ALA A 91 27.48 -38.14 -57.10
CA ALA A 91 26.86 -38.45 -55.83
C ALA A 91 27.86 -38.39 -54.67
N ALA A 92 29.06 -38.96 -54.84
CA ALA A 92 30.11 -38.90 -53.84
C ALA A 92 30.55 -37.45 -53.54
N ALA A 93 30.77 -36.63 -54.58
CA ALA A 93 31.12 -35.22 -54.42
C ALA A 93 30.00 -34.42 -53.72
N LYS A 94 28.74 -34.70 -54.05
CA LYS A 94 27.58 -34.08 -53.40
C LYS A 94 27.47 -34.47 -51.93
N HIS A 95 27.68 -35.73 -51.60
CA HIS A 95 27.68 -36.19 -50.21
C HIS A 95 28.81 -35.56 -49.39
N GLU A 96 30.00 -35.43 -49.98
CA GLU A 96 31.13 -34.76 -49.33
C GLU A 96 30.84 -33.27 -49.10
N ALA A 97 30.27 -32.59 -50.10
CA ALA A 97 29.85 -31.19 -49.96
C ALA A 97 28.80 -31.02 -48.85
N GLN A 98 27.80 -31.91 -48.77
CA GLN A 98 26.80 -31.89 -47.70
C GLN A 98 27.41 -32.12 -46.31
N ARG A 99 28.40 -33.02 -46.20
CA ARG A 99 29.11 -33.27 -44.95
C ARG A 99 29.86 -32.02 -44.48
N LEU A 100 30.60 -31.37 -45.38
CA LEU A 100 31.33 -30.14 -45.09
C LEU A 100 30.40 -28.99 -44.71
N GLU A 101 29.28 -28.84 -45.42
CA GLU A 101 28.25 -27.84 -45.10
C GLU A 101 27.66 -28.06 -43.70
N GLN A 102 27.35 -29.32 -43.36
CA GLN A 102 26.81 -29.65 -42.04
C GLN A 102 27.83 -29.39 -40.92
N GLU A 103 29.11 -29.67 -41.16
CA GLU A 103 30.18 -29.35 -40.22
C GLU A 103 30.32 -27.83 -40.03
N ALA A 104 30.30 -27.05 -41.12
CA ALA A 104 30.36 -25.60 -41.07
C ALA A 104 29.17 -25.01 -40.30
N ARG A 105 27.96 -25.50 -40.56
CA ARG A 105 26.75 -25.10 -39.80
C ARG A 105 26.86 -25.43 -38.33
N GLY A 106 27.28 -26.65 -37.99
CA GLY A 106 27.45 -27.07 -36.60
C GLY A 106 28.56 -26.31 -35.85
N ARG A 107 29.58 -25.81 -36.55
CA ARG A 107 30.58 -24.90 -35.98
C ARG A 107 30.02 -23.51 -35.76
N LEU A 108 29.31 -22.95 -36.75
CA LEU A 108 28.69 -21.63 -36.66
C LEU A 108 27.63 -21.56 -35.57
N GLU A 109 26.79 -22.59 -35.43
CA GLU A 109 25.78 -22.66 -34.38
C GLU A 109 26.41 -22.71 -32.99
N ARG A 110 27.48 -23.50 -32.82
CA ARG A 110 28.26 -23.51 -31.57
C ARG A 110 28.85 -22.14 -31.26
N GLN A 111 29.44 -21.47 -32.25
CA GLN A 111 29.97 -20.12 -32.06
C GLN A 111 28.86 -19.14 -31.66
N LYS A 112 27.71 -19.18 -32.33
CA LYS A 112 26.55 -18.35 -31.98
C LYS A 112 26.07 -18.56 -30.55
N ILE A 113 26.05 -19.81 -30.07
CA ILE A 113 25.68 -20.13 -28.68
C ILE A 113 26.71 -19.56 -27.69
N LEU A 114 28.01 -19.65 -28.01
CA LEU A 114 29.07 -19.07 -27.18
C LEU A 114 28.93 -17.54 -27.10
N ASP A 115 28.76 -16.88 -28.25
CA ASP A 115 28.58 -15.43 -28.32
C ASP A 115 27.33 -14.98 -27.54
N GLN A 116 26.22 -15.72 -27.67
CA GLN A 116 25.00 -15.47 -26.90
C GLN A 116 25.20 -15.68 -25.39
N SER A 117 25.95 -16.71 -25.00
CA SER A 117 26.26 -16.98 -23.60
C SER A 117 27.11 -15.86 -22.98
N GLU A 118 28.09 -15.34 -23.72
CA GLU A 118 28.90 -14.19 -23.30
C GLU A 118 28.07 -12.91 -23.22
N ALA A 119 27.20 -12.66 -24.21
CA ALA A 119 26.29 -11.53 -24.18
C ALA A 119 25.32 -11.60 -22.98
N GLU A 120 24.78 -12.78 -22.67
CA GLU A 120 23.89 -12.96 -21.51
C GLU A 120 24.62 -12.81 -20.16
N LYS A 121 25.91 -13.17 -20.07
CA LYS A 121 26.73 -12.87 -18.88
C LYS A 121 26.85 -11.36 -18.65
N ALA A 122 27.23 -10.60 -19.68
CA ALA A 122 27.33 -9.14 -19.59
C ALA A 122 25.96 -8.50 -19.32
N ARG A 123 24.90 -9.04 -19.92
CA ARG A 123 23.52 -8.58 -19.68
C ARG A 123 23.08 -8.80 -18.24
N ARG A 124 23.47 -9.92 -17.63
CA ARG A 124 23.21 -10.18 -16.21
C ARG A 124 23.86 -9.13 -15.33
N GLU A 125 25.14 -8.82 -15.55
CA GLU A 125 25.85 -7.78 -14.78
C GLU A 125 25.18 -6.42 -14.93
N LEU A 126 24.78 -6.05 -16.15
CA LEU A 126 24.02 -4.83 -16.41
C LEU A 126 22.70 -4.81 -15.63
N LEU A 127 21.93 -5.90 -15.66
CA LEU A 127 20.66 -6.00 -14.93
C LEU A 127 20.84 -5.94 -13.42
N GLU A 128 21.91 -6.52 -12.88
CA GLU A 128 22.26 -6.41 -11.46
C GLU A 128 22.56 -4.95 -11.09
N LEU A 129 23.33 -4.24 -11.92
CA LEU A 129 23.60 -2.81 -11.73
C LEU A 129 22.35 -1.94 -11.87
N GLU A 130 21.49 -2.19 -12.86
CA GLU A 130 20.21 -1.50 -13.02
C GLU A 130 19.29 -1.73 -11.82
N ALA A 131 19.22 -2.96 -11.31
CA ALA A 131 18.45 -3.27 -10.10
C ALA A 131 18.99 -2.51 -8.87
N LEU A 132 20.31 -2.41 -8.72
CA LEU A 132 20.92 -1.63 -7.65
C LEU A 132 20.65 -0.12 -7.83
N SER A 133 20.78 0.41 -9.04
CA SER A 133 20.50 1.82 -9.34
C SER A 133 19.04 2.18 -9.08
N THR A 134 18.10 1.34 -9.53
CA THR A 134 16.66 1.55 -9.29
C THR A 134 16.32 1.45 -7.80
N ALA A 135 16.95 0.55 -7.05
CA ALA A 135 16.79 0.48 -5.60
C ALA A 135 17.33 1.76 -4.91
N VAL A 136 18.50 2.25 -5.30
CA VAL A 136 19.08 3.50 -4.79
C VAL A 136 18.22 4.71 -5.16
N GLU A 137 17.69 4.77 -6.37
CA GLU A 137 16.81 5.83 -6.82
C GLU A 137 15.48 5.83 -6.04
N SER A 138 14.85 4.66 -5.89
CA SER A 138 13.60 4.52 -5.13
C SER A 138 13.79 4.86 -3.65
N THR A 139 14.87 4.37 -3.02
CA THR A 139 15.17 4.71 -1.62
C THR A 139 15.59 6.17 -1.47
N GLY A 140 16.33 6.72 -2.43
CA GLY A 140 16.74 8.13 -2.46
C GLY A 140 15.57 9.08 -2.59
N THR A 141 14.63 8.80 -3.49
CA THR A 141 13.40 9.59 -3.66
C THR A 141 12.52 9.51 -2.42
N ALA A 142 12.26 8.30 -1.89
CA ALA A 142 11.46 8.13 -0.68
C ALA A 142 12.09 8.79 0.55
N LYS A 143 13.42 8.67 0.70
CA LYS A 143 14.17 9.30 1.80
C LYS A 143 14.15 10.82 1.68
N ALA A 144 14.44 11.36 0.50
CA ALA A 144 14.43 12.81 0.27
C ALA A 144 13.03 13.41 0.52
N GLU A 145 11.98 12.71 0.10
CA GLU A 145 10.60 13.14 0.35
C GLU A 145 10.24 13.06 1.85
N ALA A 146 10.62 11.97 2.52
CA ALA A 146 10.39 11.81 3.96
C ALA A 146 11.14 12.88 4.78
N GLU A 147 12.40 13.13 4.46
CA GLU A 147 13.21 14.18 5.10
C GLU A 147 12.64 15.58 4.84
N SER A 148 12.23 15.86 3.60
CA SER A 148 11.61 17.14 3.25
C SER A 148 10.30 17.37 3.99
N ARG A 149 9.45 16.34 4.10
CA ARG A 149 8.18 16.41 4.85
C ARG A 149 8.43 16.56 6.34
N ALA A 150 9.38 15.81 6.90
CA ALA A 150 9.74 15.91 8.31
C ALA A 150 10.27 17.31 8.66
N GLU A 151 11.11 17.88 7.79
CA GLU A 151 11.64 19.23 7.97
C GLU A 151 10.56 20.30 7.83
N ALA A 152 9.64 20.16 6.88
CA ALA A 152 8.49 21.06 6.75
C ALA A 152 7.62 21.05 8.02
N LEU A 153 7.32 19.86 8.55
CA LEU A 153 6.57 19.71 9.81
C LEU A 153 7.33 20.25 11.01
N ARG A 154 8.67 20.12 11.04
CA ARG A 154 9.52 20.69 12.09
C ARG A 154 9.39 22.22 12.10
N ILE A 155 9.52 22.85 10.93
CA ILE A 155 9.39 24.30 10.78
C ILE A 155 7.98 24.77 11.16
N GLU A 156 6.93 24.05 10.73
CA GLU A 156 5.54 24.36 11.08
C GLU A 156 5.30 24.22 12.59
N GLY A 157 5.82 23.16 13.22
CA GLY A 157 5.73 22.95 14.66
C GLY A 157 6.44 24.05 15.45
N GLU A 158 7.67 24.39 15.09
CA GLU A 158 8.44 25.49 15.70
C GLU A 158 7.73 26.84 15.51
N GLY A 159 7.21 27.10 14.31
CA GLY A 159 6.44 28.29 13.99
C GLY A 159 5.14 28.40 14.80
N SER A 160 4.41 27.29 14.96
CA SER A 160 3.18 27.22 15.75
C SER A 160 3.45 27.50 17.23
N VAL A 161 4.52 26.91 17.79
CA VAL A 161 4.93 27.18 19.18
C VAL A 161 5.30 28.65 19.36
N LEU A 162 6.08 29.23 18.43
CA LEU A 162 6.44 30.65 18.49
C LEU A 162 5.21 31.55 18.38
N GLN A 163 4.30 31.25 17.45
CA GLN A 163 3.06 31.99 17.27
C GLN A 163 2.16 31.89 18.51
N ALA A 164 2.06 30.71 19.13
CA ALA A 164 1.31 30.51 20.37
C ALA A 164 1.90 31.33 21.53
N LYS A 165 3.24 31.38 21.66
CA LYS A 165 3.92 32.22 22.65
C LYS A 165 3.62 33.70 22.44
N LEU A 166 3.79 34.20 21.21
CA LEU A 166 3.53 35.60 20.88
C LEU A 166 2.06 35.98 21.09
N LYS A 167 1.12 35.08 20.73
CA LYS A 167 -0.31 35.27 21.01
C LYS A 167 -0.60 35.29 22.51
N ALA A 168 0.01 34.40 23.29
CA ALA A 168 -0.15 34.37 24.74
C ALA A 168 0.39 35.64 25.38
N GLU A 169 1.55 36.14 24.94
CA GLU A 169 2.13 37.41 25.39
C GLU A 169 1.24 38.60 25.01
N ALA A 170 0.73 38.64 23.78
CA ALA A 170 -0.18 39.69 23.32
C ALA A 170 -1.48 39.70 24.14
N LEU A 171 -2.09 38.53 24.36
CA LEU A 171 -3.29 38.38 25.19
C LEU A 171 -3.01 38.73 26.65
N ALA A 172 -1.84 38.38 27.19
CA ALA A 172 -1.45 38.77 28.55
C ALA A 172 -1.37 40.30 28.69
N ILE A 173 -0.77 40.99 27.72
CA ILE A 173 -0.70 42.46 27.72
C ILE A 173 -2.10 43.08 27.60
N GLU A 174 -2.94 42.56 26.69
CA GLU A 174 -4.30 43.05 26.48
C GLU A 174 -5.16 42.87 27.74
N THR A 175 -5.11 41.68 28.35
CA THR A 175 -5.85 41.37 29.57
C THR A 175 -5.37 42.18 30.77
N GLU A 176 -4.06 42.39 30.92
CA GLU A 176 -3.49 43.24 31.96
C GLU A 176 -3.92 44.71 31.79
N ALA A 177 -3.87 45.23 30.56
CA ALA A 177 -4.34 46.58 30.27
C ALA A 177 -5.84 46.76 30.55
N GLU A 178 -6.66 45.77 30.18
CA GLU A 178 -8.09 45.77 30.45
C GLU A 178 -8.39 45.67 31.95
N LEU A 179 -7.64 44.85 32.69
CA LEU A 179 -7.77 44.73 34.14
C LEU A 179 -7.43 46.05 34.83
N GLN A 180 -6.35 46.74 34.42
CA GLN A 180 -6.01 48.07 34.93
C GLN A 180 -7.10 49.09 34.61
N ARG A 181 -7.71 49.03 33.41
CA ARG A 181 -8.83 49.90 33.03
C ARG A 181 -10.03 49.67 33.94
N VAL A 182 -10.42 48.41 34.13
CA VAL A 182 -11.56 48.02 34.99
C VAL A 182 -11.30 48.38 36.45
N GLN A 183 -10.09 48.16 36.97
CA GLN A 183 -9.70 48.56 38.33
C GLN A 183 -9.90 50.05 38.54
N LYS A 184 -9.38 50.90 37.63
CA LYS A 184 -9.55 52.36 37.74
C LYS A 184 -11.01 52.79 37.72
N VAL A 185 -11.83 52.20 36.84
CA VAL A 185 -13.27 52.49 36.80
C VAL A 185 -13.93 52.07 38.11
N ARG A 186 -13.64 50.87 38.62
CA ARG A 186 -14.21 50.37 39.87
C ARG A 186 -13.77 51.17 41.09
N GLU A 187 -12.54 51.64 41.15
CA GLU A 187 -12.06 52.53 42.21
C GLU A 187 -12.82 53.85 42.23
N LEU A 188 -13.04 54.46 41.06
CA LEU A 188 -13.82 55.69 40.94
C LEU A 188 -15.29 55.47 41.32
N GLU A 189 -15.90 54.38 40.86
CA GLU A 189 -17.26 54.01 41.25
C GLU A 189 -17.39 53.78 42.76
N LEU A 190 -16.44 53.08 43.38
CA LEU A 190 -16.43 52.85 44.82
C LEU A 190 -16.25 54.16 45.60
N ALA A 191 -15.38 55.06 45.14
CA ALA A 191 -15.20 56.37 45.76
C ALA A 191 -16.49 57.22 45.67
N TYR A 192 -17.15 57.21 44.51
CA TYR A 192 -18.43 57.88 44.31
C TYR A 192 -19.55 57.28 45.19
N ALA A 193 -19.65 55.95 45.24
CA ALA A 193 -20.64 55.28 46.07
C ALA A 193 -20.41 55.55 47.57
N ARG A 194 -19.15 55.60 48.02
CA ARG A 194 -18.82 55.97 49.40
C ARG A 194 -19.24 57.41 49.73
N SER A 195 -18.94 58.37 48.85
CA SER A 195 -19.32 59.76 49.09
C SER A 195 -20.82 59.98 49.01
N GLN A 196 -21.54 59.28 48.12
CA GLN A 196 -23.00 59.27 48.12
C GLN A 196 -23.57 58.72 49.41
N LEU A 197 -23.06 57.57 49.88
CA LEU A 197 -23.52 56.96 51.12
C LEU A 197 -23.25 57.88 52.32
N GLU A 198 -22.08 58.52 52.38
CA GLU A 198 -21.75 59.49 53.43
C GLU A 198 -22.69 60.70 53.39
N LEU A 199 -23.03 61.19 52.19
CA LEU A 199 -24.01 62.27 52.02
C LEU A 199 -25.41 61.84 52.44
N GLU A 200 -25.84 60.62 52.12
CA GLU A 200 -27.13 60.06 52.54
C GLU A 200 -27.19 59.92 54.06
N VAL A 201 -26.13 59.41 54.69
CA VAL A 201 -26.02 59.32 56.14
C VAL A 201 -26.06 60.71 56.77
N SER A 202 -25.30 61.68 56.25
CA SER A 202 -25.30 63.05 56.76
C SER A 202 -26.67 63.71 56.64
N LYS A 203 -27.33 63.55 55.48
CA LYS A 203 -28.69 64.04 55.26
C LYS A 203 -29.68 63.40 56.23
N ALA A 204 -29.62 62.08 56.41
CA ALA A 204 -30.49 61.37 57.34
C ALA A 204 -30.26 61.81 58.80
N GLN A 205 -29.00 62.03 59.21
CA GLN A 205 -28.64 62.56 60.52
C GLN A 205 -29.19 63.98 60.72
N GLN A 206 -29.02 64.88 59.75
CA GLN A 206 -29.53 66.25 59.83
C GLN A 206 -31.06 66.29 59.86
N LEU A 207 -31.73 65.48 59.04
CA LEU A 207 -33.19 65.38 59.05
C LEU A 207 -33.69 64.82 60.39
N ALA A 208 -33.04 63.79 60.92
CA ALA A 208 -33.36 63.25 62.25
C ALA A 208 -33.14 64.29 63.34
N GLU A 209 -32.07 65.09 63.29
CA GLU A 209 -31.82 66.18 64.23
C GLU A 209 -32.90 67.28 64.14
N VAL A 210 -33.30 67.66 62.93
CA VAL A 210 -34.41 68.62 62.72
C VAL A 210 -35.73 68.04 63.23
N GLU A 211 -36.02 66.76 63.00
CA GLU A 211 -37.21 66.10 63.53
C GLU A 211 -37.20 66.03 65.05
N VAL A 212 -36.07 65.68 65.66
CA VAL A 212 -35.88 65.71 67.12
C VAL A 212 -36.10 67.11 67.65
N ASN A 213 -35.53 68.14 67.01
CA ASN A 213 -35.71 69.54 67.42
C ASN A 213 -37.16 70.01 67.25
N LYS A 214 -37.83 69.67 66.14
CA LYS A 214 -39.24 69.96 65.90
C LYS A 214 -40.13 69.25 66.93
N PHE A 215 -39.86 67.98 67.20
CA PHE A 215 -40.59 67.20 68.20
C PHE A 215 -40.39 67.78 69.60
N LYS A 216 -39.15 68.18 69.94
CA LYS A 216 -38.83 68.87 71.19
C LYS A 216 -39.60 70.18 71.33
N GLN A 217 -39.61 71.02 70.29
CA GLN A 217 -40.39 72.27 70.30
C GLN A 217 -41.90 72.00 70.41
N MET A 218 -42.44 70.99 69.71
CA MET A 218 -43.86 70.62 69.83
C MET A 218 -44.20 70.12 71.24
N THR A 219 -43.34 69.29 71.84
CA THR A 219 -43.54 68.76 73.19
C THR A 219 -43.38 69.83 74.27
N GLU A 220 -42.44 70.77 74.11
CA GLU A 220 -42.30 71.95 74.97
C GLU A 220 -43.52 72.89 74.86
N ALA A 221 -44.04 73.11 73.66
CA ALA A 221 -45.22 73.96 73.44
C ALA A 221 -46.52 73.37 74.02
N LEU A 222 -46.69 72.04 73.95
CA LEU A 222 -47.81 71.35 74.61
C LEU A 222 -47.65 71.36 76.14
N GLY A 223 -46.42 71.31 76.64
CA GLY A 223 -46.09 71.29 78.06
C GLY A 223 -46.19 69.88 78.67
N PRO A 224 -45.27 69.51 79.59
CA PRO A 224 -45.19 68.15 80.12
C PRO A 224 -46.43 67.74 80.94
N SER A 225 -47.13 68.70 81.55
CA SER A 225 -48.41 68.45 82.24
C SER A 225 -49.50 68.06 81.25
N THR A 226 -49.65 68.77 80.14
CA THR A 226 -50.70 68.48 79.14
C THR A 226 -50.48 67.15 78.45
N ILE A 227 -49.22 66.76 78.16
CA ILE A 227 -48.89 65.45 77.58
C ILE A 227 -49.20 64.33 78.59
N ARG A 228 -48.87 64.54 79.87
CA ARG A 228 -49.23 63.62 80.95
C ARG A 228 -50.74 63.48 81.07
N ASP A 229 -51.47 64.59 81.07
CA ASP A 229 -52.93 64.58 81.20
C ASP A 229 -53.57 63.92 79.97
N LEU A 230 -53.04 64.12 78.76
CA LEU A 230 -53.49 63.44 77.54
C LEU A 230 -53.22 61.92 77.60
N ALA A 231 -52.08 61.50 78.15
CA ALA A 231 -51.75 60.08 78.35
C ALA A 231 -52.57 59.43 79.48
N VAL A 232 -52.96 60.21 80.50
CA VAL A 232 -53.77 59.77 81.65
C VAL A 232 -55.28 59.84 81.37
N ALA A 233 -55.71 60.62 80.38
CA ALA A 233 -57.13 60.75 79.98
C ALA A 233 -57.76 59.41 79.58
N GLY A 234 -57.01 58.51 78.94
CA GLY A 234 -57.47 57.15 78.64
C GLY A 234 -57.83 56.34 79.90
N PRO A 235 -56.87 56.12 80.82
CA PRO A 235 -57.14 55.42 82.07
C PRO A 235 -58.17 56.11 82.97
N GLU A 236 -58.17 57.45 83.08
CA GLU A 236 -59.15 58.17 83.92
C GLU A 236 -60.59 58.10 83.38
N MET A 237 -60.76 58.17 82.05
CA MET A 237 -62.06 57.99 81.39
C MET A 237 -62.59 56.56 81.59
N GLN A 238 -61.70 55.56 81.52
CA GLN A 238 -62.05 54.15 81.76
C GLN A 238 -62.41 53.87 83.23
N VAL A 239 -61.75 54.52 84.19
CA VAL A 239 -62.09 54.41 85.63
C VAL A 239 -63.43 55.08 85.96
N LYS A 240 -63.74 56.25 85.37
CA LYS A 240 -65.06 56.89 85.51
C LYS A 240 -66.20 56.05 84.93
N LEU A 241 -65.96 55.34 83.82
CA LEU A 241 -66.91 54.39 83.23
C LEU A 241 -67.17 53.18 84.15
N LEU A 242 -66.12 52.62 84.76
CA LEU A 242 -66.23 51.53 85.75
C LEU A 242 -67.01 51.95 87.01
N GLN A 243 -66.85 53.20 87.47
CA GLN A 243 -67.65 53.78 88.56
C GLN A 243 -69.12 53.94 88.18
N SER A 244 -69.43 54.31 86.93
CA SER A 244 -70.81 54.45 86.44
C SER A 244 -71.56 53.12 86.24
N LEU A 245 -70.82 52.02 86.06
CA LEU A 245 -71.35 50.66 85.94
C LEU A 245 -71.60 49.96 87.30
N GLY A 246 -71.37 50.64 88.43
CA GLY A 246 -71.74 50.15 89.77
C GLY A 246 -70.92 48.97 90.29
N LEU A 247 -69.79 48.63 89.64
CA LEU A 247 -68.94 47.52 90.04
C LEU A 247 -67.98 47.95 91.15
N LYS A 248 -68.32 47.65 92.42
CA LYS A 248 -67.35 47.63 93.51
C LYS A 248 -66.36 46.50 93.21
N SER A 249 -65.08 46.82 93.04
CA SER A 249 -64.04 45.82 92.80
C SER A 249 -63.94 44.85 93.97
N ALA A 250 -64.67 43.74 93.92
CA ALA A 250 -64.45 42.61 94.79
C ALA A 250 -63.25 41.82 94.24
N LEU A 251 -62.12 41.94 94.92
CA LEU A 251 -60.92 41.18 94.62
C LEU A 251 -61.17 39.72 95.06
N ILE A 252 -61.53 38.84 94.13
CA ILE A 252 -61.58 37.40 94.39
C ILE A 252 -60.20 36.85 94.03
N THR A 253 -59.41 36.50 95.06
CA THR A 253 -58.07 35.91 94.90
C THR A 253 -58.09 34.43 95.28
N ASP A 254 -57.75 33.55 94.34
CA ASP A 254 -57.12 32.26 94.65
C ASP A 254 -55.63 32.36 94.26
N GLY A 255 -54.76 31.89 95.14
CA GLY A 255 -53.38 32.36 95.35
C GLY A 255 -52.32 32.00 94.30
N SER A 256 -52.64 31.92 93.01
CA SER A 256 -51.61 31.64 91.99
C SER A 256 -51.76 32.27 90.61
N THR A 257 -52.81 33.04 90.32
CA THR A 257 -52.89 33.86 89.09
C THR A 257 -53.88 35.02 89.24
N PRO A 258 -53.46 36.30 89.15
CA PRO A 258 -54.41 37.41 89.14
C PRO A 258 -55.19 37.42 87.81
N ILE A 259 -56.48 37.06 87.87
CA ILE A 259 -57.39 37.19 86.73
C ILE A 259 -57.67 38.68 86.51
N ASN A 260 -57.07 39.24 85.46
CA ASN A 260 -57.26 40.61 85.06
C ASN A 260 -58.57 40.76 84.27
N LEU A 261 -59.65 41.16 84.95
CA LEU A 261 -61.00 41.33 84.36
C LEU A 261 -61.04 42.34 83.19
N PHE A 262 -59.98 43.14 82.99
CA PHE A 262 -59.84 44.05 81.85
C PHE A 262 -59.70 43.31 80.51
N ASN A 263 -58.99 42.18 80.44
CA ASN A 263 -58.83 41.44 79.17
C ASN A 263 -60.06 40.60 78.83
N THR A 264 -60.77 40.08 79.83
CA THR A 264 -61.99 39.28 79.62
C THR A 264 -63.16 40.15 79.13
N ALA A 265 -63.25 41.41 79.57
CA ALA A 265 -64.27 42.34 79.13
C ALA A 265 -64.07 42.82 77.67
N LEU A 266 -62.82 42.99 77.21
CA LEU A 266 -62.53 43.32 75.81
C LEU A 266 -62.80 42.15 74.85
N GLY A 267 -62.59 40.90 75.30
CA GLY A 267 -62.92 39.71 74.50
C GLY A 267 -64.43 39.50 74.27
N LEU A 268 -65.28 39.99 75.17
CA LEU A 268 -66.75 39.93 75.03
C LEU A 268 -67.33 41.09 74.20
N LEU A 269 -66.55 42.15 73.95
CA LEU A 269 -66.95 43.37 73.24
C LEU A 269 -66.44 43.45 71.78
N GLY A 270 -65.72 42.44 71.30
CA GLY A 270 -65.58 42.17 69.85
C GLY A 270 -64.86 43.23 69.01
N VAL A 271 -63.89 43.98 69.57
CA VAL A 271 -63.10 44.95 68.79
C VAL A 271 -61.60 44.70 68.96
N GLY A 272 -61.01 43.99 68.00
CA GLY A 272 -59.59 44.14 67.62
C GLY A 272 -58.77 42.84 67.56
N SER A 273 -58.48 42.34 66.35
CA SER A 273 -57.22 41.64 66.00
C SER A 273 -57.12 41.32 64.50
N GLU A 274 -56.47 42.18 63.72
CA GLU A 274 -55.72 41.86 62.49
C GLU A 274 -54.55 42.86 62.43
N GLY A 275 -53.28 42.59 62.15
CA GLY A 275 -52.48 41.38 61.92
C GLY A 275 -51.04 41.88 61.74
N GLN A 276 -50.05 41.24 62.38
CA GLN A 276 -48.62 41.55 62.20
C GLN A 276 -48.03 40.75 61.01
N PRO A 277 -47.09 41.31 60.23
CA PRO A 277 -46.43 40.60 59.12
C PRO A 277 -45.28 39.70 59.63
N GLN A 278 -45.19 38.49 59.07
CA GLN A 278 -44.10 37.54 59.31
C GLN A 278 -42.86 37.86 58.46
N ALA A 279 -41.69 37.64 59.07
CA ALA A 279 -40.37 37.77 58.49
C ALA A 279 -39.90 36.51 57.74
N GLN A 280 -39.20 36.75 56.62
CA GLN A 280 -38.03 36.06 56.05
C GLN A 280 -38.01 34.54 55.85
N LYS A 281 -37.70 34.12 54.60
CA LYS A 281 -36.56 33.22 54.33
C LYS A 281 -36.11 33.25 52.87
N ALA A 282 -34.80 33.40 52.69
CA ALA A 282 -34.08 33.29 51.43
C ALA A 282 -33.66 31.83 51.15
N ALA A 283 -33.78 31.41 49.89
CA ALA A 283 -33.17 30.24 49.25
C ALA A 283 -33.18 30.57 47.74
N GLY A 284 -32.21 30.27 46.89
CA GLY A 284 -30.96 29.54 46.92
C GLY A 284 -30.38 29.65 45.48
N MET A 285 -29.06 29.59 45.33
CA MET A 285 -28.35 29.67 44.05
C MET A 285 -28.76 28.56 43.06
N PRO A 286 -28.70 28.77 41.73
CA PRO A 286 -28.67 27.67 40.78
C PRO A 286 -27.21 27.24 40.49
N GLY A 287 -26.98 25.92 40.50
CA GLY A 287 -25.74 25.26 40.09
C GLY A 287 -25.60 25.08 38.57
N PRO A 288 -24.45 24.56 38.10
CA PRO A 288 -24.01 24.64 36.72
C PRO A 288 -24.63 23.55 35.84
N THR A 289 -24.98 23.92 34.61
CA THR A 289 -25.37 22.98 33.55
C THR A 289 -24.15 22.43 32.84
N GLU A 290 -23.86 21.15 33.06
CA GLU A 290 -23.22 20.30 32.05
C GLU A 290 -24.22 20.04 30.91
N GLY A 291 -23.75 20.16 29.67
CA GLY A 291 -24.53 19.88 28.47
C GLY A 291 -23.63 19.91 27.25
N LEU A 292 -23.12 18.73 26.90
CA LEU A 292 -22.47 18.39 25.63
C LEU A 292 -23.14 19.05 24.42
N LEU A 293 -22.34 19.74 23.60
CA LEU A 293 -22.11 19.48 22.16
C LEU A 293 -20.91 20.32 21.69
#